data_AF-A0A7S1P5E2-F1
#
_entry.id   AF-A0A7S1P5E2-F1
#
_cell.length_a   1.000
_cell.length_b   1.000
_cell.length_c   1.000
_cell.angle_alpha   90.00
_cell.angle_beta   90.00
_cell.angle_gamma   90.00
#
_symmetry.space_group_name_H-M   'P 1'
#
loop_
_entity.id
_entity.type
_entity.pdbx_description
1 polymer ?
#
loop_
_entity_poly.entity_id
_entity_poly.type
_entity_poly.pdbx_seq_one_letter_code
_entity_poly.pdbx_strand_id
1 'polypeptide(L)'
;EITPPVPPLRSVFVTCGDWDLKTMLPAQCAVSGVEVPLAMRTWINIKKVASHCFSRRIDGMPALLQRCGLSLEGRHHSGIDDAINIARCWVHLIKTYPELRTAEGIAPWLTRNTAMVAPPGAEGSQGKIA
;
A
#
# COMPACT_ATOMS: atom_id res chain seq x y z
N GLU A 1 20.90 3.13 -24.57
CA GLU A 1 21.01 2.29 -23.36
C GLU A 1 19.71 1.54 -23.15
N ILE A 2 19.78 0.22 -23.06
CA ILE A 2 18.61 -0.62 -22.75
C ILE A 2 18.59 -0.73 -21.22
N THR A 3 17.71 0.02 -20.56
CA THR A 3 17.43 -0.20 -19.14
C THR A 3 17.02 -1.66 -18.99
N PRO A 4 17.71 -2.47 -18.16
CA PRO A 4 17.33 -3.87 -18.00
C PRO A 4 15.87 -3.93 -17.53
N PRO A 5 15.07 -4.92 -17.97
CA PRO A 5 13.70 -5.05 -17.51
C PRO A 5 13.73 -5.13 -15.99
N VAL A 6 13.05 -4.19 -15.34
CA VAL A 6 12.85 -4.24 -13.88
C VAL A 6 12.30 -5.63 -13.60
N PRO A 7 12.98 -6.48 -12.81
CA PRO A 7 12.51 -7.83 -12.57
C PRO A 7 11.08 -7.76 -12.03
N PRO A 8 10.19 -8.67 -12.44
CA PRO A 8 8.80 -8.64 -12.02
C PRO A 8 8.76 -8.55 -10.49
N LEU A 9 7.96 -7.60 -9.99
CA LEU A 9 7.80 -7.38 -8.55
C LEU A 9 7.45 -8.72 -7.89
N ARG A 10 8.37 -9.28 -7.12
CA ARG A 10 8.13 -10.53 -6.36
C ARG A 10 7.17 -10.33 -5.19
N SER A 11 6.99 -9.08 -4.78
CA SER A 11 6.14 -8.67 -3.68
C SER A 11 5.62 -7.26 -3.89
N VAL A 12 4.45 -6.95 -3.32
CA VAL A 12 3.85 -5.62 -3.30
C VAL A 12 3.20 -5.37 -1.95
N PHE A 13 3.24 -4.13 -1.46
CA PHE A 13 2.53 -3.74 -0.26
C PHE A 13 1.03 -3.62 -0.53
N VAL A 14 0.21 -4.01 0.45
CA VAL A 14 -1.24 -3.85 0.42
C VAL A 14 -1.67 -3.04 1.63
N THR A 15 -2.48 -2.02 1.42
CA THR A 15 -2.99 -1.11 2.47
C THR A 15 -4.51 -0.99 2.40
N CYS A 16 -5.15 -0.58 3.50
CA CYS A 16 -6.59 -0.30 3.55
C CYS A 16 -6.91 1.19 3.37
N GLY A 17 -6.58 1.70 2.18
CA GLY A 17 -6.63 3.13 1.87
C GLY A 17 -5.28 3.63 1.38
N ASP A 18 -5.24 4.88 0.90
CA ASP A 18 -4.00 5.47 0.40
C ASP A 18 -3.18 6.16 1.50
N TRP A 19 -3.75 6.38 2.69
CA TRP A 19 -3.20 7.24 3.73
C TRP A 19 -1.82 6.80 4.25
N ASP A 20 -1.62 5.50 4.49
CA ASP A 20 -0.38 4.96 5.06
C ASP A 20 0.85 5.32 4.21
N LEU A 21 0.80 5.00 2.91
CA LEU A 21 1.95 5.13 2.00
C LEU A 21 1.94 6.41 1.16
N LYS A 22 0.77 7.03 0.96
CA LYS A 22 0.68 8.32 0.26
C LYS A 22 0.95 9.51 1.17
N THR A 23 0.59 9.41 2.46
CA THR A 23 0.59 10.57 3.38
C THR A 23 1.47 10.36 4.60
N MET A 24 1.29 9.28 5.36
CA MET A 24 1.98 9.11 6.65
C MET A 24 3.46 8.74 6.49
N LEU A 25 3.77 7.75 5.65
CA LEU A 25 5.16 7.36 5.41
C LEU A 25 6.02 8.52 4.86
N PRO A 26 5.59 9.30 3.86
CA PRO A 26 6.40 10.42 3.36
C PRO A 26 6.60 11.52 4.42
N ALA A 27 5.57 11.82 5.20
CA ALA A 27 5.68 12.78 6.30
C ALA A 27 6.70 12.32 7.36
N GLN A 28 6.66 11.03 7.75
CA GLN A 28 7.61 10.48 8.71
C GLN A 28 9.04 10.45 8.15
N CYS A 29 9.22 10.09 6.89
CA CYS A 29 10.50 10.11 6.20
C CYS A 29 11.11 11.53 6.19
N ALA A 30 10.30 12.56 5.91
CA ALA A 30 10.73 13.95 5.95
C ALA A 30 11.17 14.38 7.36
N VAL A 31 10.41 14.03 8.40
CA VAL A 31 10.80 14.28 9.81
C VAL A 31 12.11 13.57 10.16
N SER A 32 12.33 12.39 9.59
CA SER A 32 13.51 11.55 9.88
C SER A 32 14.71 11.87 9.00
N GLY A 33 14.58 12.78 8.03
CA GLY A 33 15.66 13.12 7.08
C GLY A 33 16.07 11.97 6.15
N VAL A 34 15.16 11.02 5.88
CA VAL A 34 15.42 9.87 5.01
C VAL A 34 14.49 9.88 3.80
N GLU A 35 14.92 9.27 2.71
CA GLU A 35 14.06 9.09 1.54
C GLU A 35 13.02 7.99 1.74
N VAL A 36 11.87 8.11 1.07
CA VAL A 36 10.88 7.04 1.04
C VAL A 36 11.43 5.85 0.26
N PRO A 37 11.48 4.63 0.83
CA PRO A 37 12.01 3.45 0.14
C PRO A 37 11.27 3.17 -1.17
N LEU A 38 12.02 2.88 -2.25
CA LEU A 38 11.46 2.66 -3.59
C LEU A 38 10.35 1.60 -3.61
N ALA A 39 10.54 0.51 -2.86
CA ALA A 39 9.57 -0.57 -2.74
C ALA A 39 8.22 -0.14 -2.14
N MET A 40 8.20 0.92 -1.33
CA MET A 40 7.00 1.46 -0.68
C MET A 40 6.37 2.63 -1.46
N ARG A 41 6.95 3.02 -2.60
CA ARG A 41 6.36 4.04 -3.51
C ARG A 41 5.27 3.47 -4.41
N THR A 42 5.12 2.14 -4.45
CA THR A 42 4.08 1.42 -5.19
C THR A 42 3.37 0.44 -4.27
N TRP A 43 2.04 0.46 -4.25
CA TRP A 43 1.23 -0.40 -3.40
C TRP A 43 -0.15 -0.67 -4.00
N ILE A 44 -0.88 -1.60 -3.40
CA ILE A 44 -2.29 -1.87 -3.70
C ILE A 44 -3.15 -1.33 -2.57
N ASN A 45 -4.13 -0.48 -2.91
CA ASN A 45 -5.21 -0.13 -2.00
C ASN A 45 -6.32 -1.18 -2.13
N ILE A 46 -6.42 -2.08 -1.16
CA ILE A 46 -7.35 -3.21 -1.19
C ILE A 46 -8.81 -2.76 -1.35
N LYS A 47 -9.17 -1.56 -0.90
CA LYS A 47 -10.54 -1.05 -1.02
C LYS A 47 -10.94 -0.86 -2.48
N LYS A 48 -10.01 -0.45 -3.35
CA LYS A 48 -10.28 -0.29 -4.80
C LYS A 48 -10.52 -1.65 -5.46
N VAL A 49 -9.66 -2.61 -5.15
CA VAL A 49 -9.76 -4.00 -5.65
C VAL A 49 -11.07 -4.63 -5.19
N ALA A 50 -11.32 -4.63 -3.89
CA ALA A 50 -12.54 -5.18 -3.31
C ALA A 50 -13.79 -4.48 -3.84
N SER A 51 -13.74 -3.16 -4.04
CA SER A 51 -14.91 -2.44 -4.58
C SER A 51 -15.27 -2.88 -5.98
N HIS A 52 -14.27 -3.16 -6.81
CA HIS A 52 -14.45 -3.71 -8.15
C HIS A 52 -14.98 -5.15 -8.09
N CYS A 53 -14.28 -6.03 -7.37
CA CYS A 53 -14.63 -7.44 -7.21
C CYS A 53 -16.08 -7.65 -6.72
N PHE A 54 -16.51 -6.84 -5.74
CA PHE A 54 -17.86 -6.91 -5.19
C PHE A 54 -18.88 -6.00 -5.89
N SER A 55 -18.47 -5.25 -6.92
CA SER A 55 -19.30 -4.23 -7.58
C SER A 55 -19.99 -3.27 -6.60
N ARG A 56 -19.27 -2.91 -5.52
CA ARG A 56 -19.81 -2.10 -4.42
C ARG A 56 -18.72 -1.38 -3.68
N ARG A 57 -18.94 -0.11 -3.34
CA ARG A 57 -17.98 0.70 -2.59
C ARG A 57 -17.62 0.07 -1.23
N ILE A 58 -16.31 0.06 -0.93
CA ILE A 58 -15.73 -0.35 0.35
C ILE A 58 -15.14 0.88 1.06
N ASP A 59 -15.74 1.29 2.17
CA ASP A 59 -15.33 2.52 2.88
C ASP A 59 -14.12 2.31 3.81
N GLY A 60 -13.98 1.12 4.39
CA GLY A 60 -12.92 0.79 5.34
C GLY A 60 -12.85 -0.69 5.67
N MET A 61 -11.95 -1.04 6.60
CA MET A 61 -11.68 -2.42 6.99
C MET A 61 -12.92 -3.14 7.58
N PRO A 62 -13.79 -2.52 8.39
CA PRO A 62 -15.03 -3.17 8.83
C PRO A 62 -15.96 -3.57 7.68
N ALA A 63 -16.15 -2.68 6.70
CA ALA A 63 -16.96 -2.97 5.52
C ALA A 63 -16.32 -4.06 4.63
N LEU A 64 -14.99 -4.06 4.55
CA LEU A 64 -14.22 -5.09 3.84
C LEU A 64 -14.41 -6.47 4.49
N LEU A 65 -14.22 -6.58 5.81
CA LEU A 65 -14.45 -7.80 6.57
C LEU A 65 -15.88 -8.33 6.38
N GLN A 66 -16.88 -7.45 6.52
CA GLN A 66 -18.28 -7.81 6.32
C GLN A 66 -18.52 -8.40 4.92
N ARG A 67 -17.93 -7.81 3.88
CA ARG A 67 -18.09 -8.28 2.49
C ARG A 67 -17.39 -9.61 2.24
N CYS A 68 -16.26 -9.85 2.89
CA CYS A 68 -15.57 -11.14 2.86
C CYS A 68 -16.25 -12.20 3.75
N GLY A 69 -17.29 -11.86 4.51
CA GLY A 69 -17.94 -12.76 5.47
C GLY A 69 -17.03 -13.14 6.64
N LEU A 70 -16.10 -12.25 7.02
CA LEU A 70 -15.12 -12.48 8.09
C LEU A 70 -15.47 -11.62 9.32
N SER A 71 -15.25 -12.17 10.51
CA SER A 71 -15.25 -11.40 11.76
C SER A 71 -13.88 -10.73 11.99
N LEU A 72 -13.89 -9.62 12.71
CA LEU A 72 -12.66 -8.99 13.21
C LEU A 72 -11.93 -9.95 14.15
N GLU A 73 -10.64 -10.15 13.93
CA GLU A 73 -9.73 -10.82 14.88
C GLU A 73 -8.89 -9.77 15.62
N GLY A 74 -8.77 -9.87 16.94
CA GLY A 74 -8.03 -8.90 17.75
C GLY A 74 -8.80 -7.60 18.01
N ARG A 75 -8.08 -6.48 18.11
CA ARG A 75 -8.64 -5.18 18.49
C ARG A 75 -8.63 -4.19 17.33
N HIS A 76 -9.78 -3.58 17.03
CA HIS A 76 -9.84 -2.53 16.03
C HIS A 76 -8.94 -1.34 16.42
N HIS A 77 -8.25 -0.76 15.43
CA HIS A 77 -7.25 0.31 15.61
C HIS A 77 -5.97 -0.13 16.35
N SER A 78 -5.75 -1.43 16.49
CA SER A 78 -4.42 -1.99 16.73
C SER A 78 -3.77 -2.24 15.37
N GLY A 79 -2.64 -1.58 15.08
CA GLY A 79 -2.03 -1.63 13.75
C GLY A 79 -1.68 -3.04 13.28
N ILE A 80 -1.23 -3.90 14.20
CA ILE A 80 -0.93 -5.31 13.89
C ILE A 80 -2.20 -6.13 13.61
N ASP A 81 -3.26 -5.94 14.41
CA ASP A 81 -4.51 -6.68 14.22
C ASP A 81 -5.22 -6.22 12.94
N ASP A 82 -5.24 -4.92 12.66
CA ASP A 82 -5.79 -4.37 11.42
C ASP A 82 -5.01 -4.94 10.20
N ALA A 83 -3.68 -5.03 10.26
CA ALA A 83 -2.87 -5.64 9.21
C ALA A 83 -3.19 -7.13 8.99
N ILE A 84 -3.37 -7.89 10.07
CA ILE A 84 -3.79 -9.31 10.00
C ILE A 84 -5.16 -9.43 9.32
N ASN A 85 -6.13 -8.61 9.71
CA ASN A 85 -7.47 -8.63 9.11
C ASN A 85 -7.46 -8.22 7.64
N ILE A 86 -6.66 -7.22 7.26
CA ILE A 86 -6.48 -6.83 5.85
C ILE A 86 -5.87 -7.99 5.04
N ALA A 87 -4.88 -8.69 5.60
CA ALA A 87 -4.28 -9.86 4.96
C ALA A 87 -5.29 -11.01 4.79
N ARG A 88 -6.14 -11.27 5.80
CA ARG A 88 -7.23 -12.26 5.71
C ARG A 88 -8.21 -11.91 4.58
N CYS A 89 -8.60 -10.65 4.46
CA CYS A 89 -9.43 -10.17 3.36
C CYS A 89 -8.73 -10.31 1.99
N TRP A 90 -7.43 -10.01 1.90
CA TRP A 90 -6.67 -10.22 0.67
C TRP A 90 -6.64 -11.69 0.25
N VAL A 91 -6.39 -12.59 1.21
CA VAL A 91 -6.43 -14.05 0.98
C VAL A 91 -7.82 -14.50 0.50
N HIS A 92 -8.89 -13.96 1.07
CA HIS A 92 -10.24 -14.21 0.58
C HIS A 92 -10.40 -13.76 -0.87
N LEU A 93 -10.01 -12.52 -1.21
CA LEU A 93 -10.14 -11.99 -2.57
C LEU A 93 -9.39 -12.84 -3.58
N ILE A 94 -8.13 -13.18 -3.36
CA ILE A 94 -7.36 -13.99 -4.34
C ILE A 94 -7.89 -15.43 -4.44
N LYS A 95 -8.58 -15.94 -3.42
CA LYS A 95 -9.27 -17.24 -3.48
C LYS A 95 -10.52 -17.18 -4.35
N THR A 96 -11.30 -16.11 -4.22
CA THR A 96 -12.57 -15.89 -4.91
C THR A 96 -12.39 -15.37 -6.35
N TYR A 97 -11.34 -14.59 -6.60
CA TYR A 97 -11.04 -13.89 -7.86
C TYR A 97 -9.65 -14.31 -8.36
N PRO A 98 -9.53 -15.43 -9.11
CA PRO A 98 -8.25 -16.01 -9.48
C PRO A 98 -7.35 -15.10 -10.34
N GLU A 99 -7.93 -14.14 -11.07
CA GLU A 99 -7.18 -13.14 -11.85
C GLU A 99 -6.23 -12.33 -10.97
N LEU A 100 -6.57 -12.10 -9.69
CA LEU A 100 -5.72 -11.36 -8.75
C LEU A 100 -4.47 -12.13 -8.31
N ARG A 101 -4.28 -13.38 -8.74
CA ARG A 101 -3.10 -14.19 -8.40
C ARG A 101 -1.90 -13.94 -9.32
N THR A 102 -2.11 -13.26 -10.45
CA THR A 102 -1.04 -13.00 -11.42
C THR A 102 -0.57 -11.55 -11.34
N ALA A 103 0.66 -11.30 -11.80
CA ALA A 103 1.20 -9.95 -11.90
C ALA A 103 0.34 -9.07 -12.81
N GLU A 104 -0.17 -9.65 -13.91
CA GLU A 104 -1.01 -8.98 -14.90
C GLU A 104 -2.36 -8.58 -14.29
N GLY A 105 -2.98 -9.44 -13.47
CA GLY A 105 -4.27 -9.15 -12.87
C GLY A 105 -4.20 -8.14 -11.72
N ILE A 106 -3.06 -8.04 -11.02
CA ILE A 106 -2.86 -6.99 -10.01
C ILE A 106 -2.35 -5.66 -10.60
N ALA A 107 -1.74 -5.67 -11.79
CA ALA A 107 -1.12 -4.49 -12.39
C ALA A 107 -2.05 -3.26 -12.49
N PRO A 108 -3.35 -3.40 -12.87
CA PRO A 108 -4.29 -2.27 -12.89
C PRO A 108 -4.54 -1.61 -11.53
N TRP A 109 -4.26 -2.34 -10.44
CA TRP A 109 -4.53 -1.90 -9.07
C TRP A 109 -3.33 -1.27 -8.37
N LEU A 110 -2.17 -1.25 -9.04
CA LEU A 110 -0.97 -0.61 -8.54
C LEU A 110 -1.16 0.91 -8.46
N THR A 111 -1.14 1.43 -7.24
CA THR A 111 -1.06 2.85 -6.96
C THR A 111 0.40 3.24 -6.84
N ARG A 112 0.81 4.30 -7.55
CA ARG A 112 2.16 4.86 -7.49
C ARG A 112 2.10 6.27 -6.93
N ASN A 113 3.06 6.60 -6.07
CA ASN A 113 3.28 7.97 -5.63
C ASN A 113 4.57 8.50 -6.26
N THR A 114 4.39 9.22 -7.36
CA THR A 114 5.47 9.83 -8.15
C THR A 114 5.93 11.17 -7.60
N ALA A 115 5.17 11.79 -6.68
CA ALA A 115 5.51 13.06 -6.05
C ALA A 115 6.66 12.95 -5.00
N MET A 116 7.28 11.78 -4.88
CA MET A 116 8.32 11.47 -3.89
C MET A 116 9.73 11.38 -4.47
N VAL A 117 9.95 11.89 -5.69
CA VAL A 117 11.30 12.14 -6.17
C VAL A 117 11.79 13.38 -5.44
N ALA A 118 12.83 13.25 -4.62
CA ALA A 118 13.46 14.39 -3.97
C ALA A 118 13.84 15.43 -5.04
N PRO A 119 13.67 16.75 -4.78
CA PRO A 119 14.24 17.74 -5.68
C PRO A 119 15.75 17.52 -5.75
N PRO A 120 16.37 17.58 -6.95
CA PRO A 120 17.82 17.56 -7.04
C PRO A 120 18.36 18.82 -6.34
N GLY A 121 19.05 18.66 -5.20
CA GLY A 121 19.80 19.76 -4.58
C GLY A 121 19.63 20.01 -3.08
N ALA A 122 19.17 19.06 -2.26
CA ALA A 122 19.29 19.20 -0.80
C ALA A 122 20.73 18.90 -0.34
N GLU A 123 21.69 19.75 -0.72
CA GLU A 123 23.00 19.80 -0.07
C GLU A 123 22.88 20.43 1.32
N GLY A 124 23.66 19.88 2.26
CA GLY A 124 23.49 20.04 3.69
C GLY A 124 23.61 21.47 4.21
N SER A 125 22.70 21.83 5.10
CA SER A 125 22.95 22.88 6.08
C SER A 125 23.71 22.27 7.24
N GLN A 126 25.01 22.57 7.31
CA GLN A 126 25.82 22.36 8.50
C GLN A 126 25.17 23.07 9.68
N GLY A 127 24.99 22.34 10.78
CA GLY A 127 24.60 22.92 12.05
C GLY A 127 25.58 24.03 12.44
N LYS A 128 25.06 25.24 12.63
CA LYS A 128 25.64 26.24 13.52
C LYS A 128 24.69 26.41 14.69
N ILE A 129 25.09 25.84 15.82
CA ILE A 129 24.66 26.27 17.15
C ILE A 129 25.93 26.63 17.91
N ALA A 130 26.12 27.93 18.07
CA ALA A 130 26.92 28.58 19.11
C ALA A 130 26.05 29.73 19.62
#